data_AF-A0A372QCV4-F1
#
_entry.id   AF-A0A372QCV4-F1
#
_cell.length_a   1.000
_cell.length_b   1.000
_cell.length_c   1.000
_cell.angle_alpha   90.00
_cell.angle_beta   90.00
_cell.angle_gamma   90.00
#
_symmetry.space_group_name_H-M   'P 1'
#
loop_
_entity.id
_entity.type
_entity.pdbx_description
1 polymer ?
#
loop_
_entity_poly.entity_id
_entity_poly.type
_entity_poly.pdbx_seq_one_letter_code
_entity_poly.pdbx_strand_id
1 'polypeptide(L)'
;IVAKYLGPPSENRKPDFLKIPEHPKGLELDIPYYKYEFAIEVQEKQHEKYIEFFHRGDPNNFIKQQVRDQLKKELCKENWIALRYVWYYKDPYIVIPEHFQELGLID
;
A
#
# COMPACT_ATOMS: atom_id res chain seq x y z
N ILE A 1 -9.51 8.71 9.22
CA ILE A 1 -9.57 7.73 10.33
C ILE A 1 -8.20 7.59 10.95
N VAL A 2 -7.21 7.06 10.23
CA VAL A 2 -5.82 6.89 10.69
C VAL A 2 -5.24 8.15 11.35
N ALA A 3 -5.39 9.32 10.71
CA ALA A 3 -4.81 10.54 11.23
C ALA A 3 -5.39 11.03 12.57
N LYS A 4 -6.56 10.53 12.97
CA LYS A 4 -7.12 10.79 14.31
C LYS A 4 -6.34 10.05 15.40
N TYR A 5 -5.72 8.92 15.08
CA TYR A 5 -4.94 8.10 16.00
C TYR A 5 -3.45 8.48 15.98
N LEU A 6 -2.89 8.67 14.79
CA LEU A 6 -1.43 8.76 14.60
C LEU A 6 -0.95 10.12 14.05
N GLY A 7 -1.86 11.07 13.81
CA GLY A 7 -1.55 12.31 13.09
C GLY A 7 -1.42 12.11 11.57
N PRO A 8 -1.03 13.14 10.81
CA PRO A 8 -0.93 13.04 9.35
C PRO A 8 0.11 12.01 8.92
N PRO A 9 -0.08 11.34 7.75
CA PRO A 9 0.94 10.47 7.18
C PRO A 9 2.17 11.27 6.76
N SER A 10 3.26 10.57 6.48
CA SER A 10 4.47 11.16 5.93
C SER A 10 4.19 11.79 4.55
N GLU A 11 4.72 12.98 4.31
CA GLU A 11 4.58 13.68 3.02
C GLU A 11 5.32 12.96 1.89
N ASN A 12 6.46 12.35 2.21
CA ASN A 12 7.21 11.55 1.25
C ASN A 12 6.48 10.22 0.99
N ARG A 13 5.83 10.10 -0.18
CA ARG A 13 5.18 8.88 -0.61
C ARG A 13 6.04 7.97 -1.49
N LYS A 14 7.23 8.44 -1.91
CA LYS A 14 8.16 7.75 -2.81
C LYS A 14 9.55 7.68 -2.17
N PRO A 15 9.69 6.93 -1.07
CA PRO A 15 10.95 6.81 -0.37
C PRO A 15 12.00 6.18 -1.28
N ASP A 16 13.27 6.50 -1.04
CA ASP A 16 14.38 6.09 -1.92
C ASP A 16 14.50 4.57 -2.04
N PHE A 17 14.12 3.82 -1.00
CA PHE A 17 14.15 2.35 -1.02
C PHE A 17 13.11 1.73 -1.97
N LEU A 18 12.15 2.51 -2.49
CA LEU A 18 11.22 2.06 -3.52
C LEU A 18 11.69 2.38 -4.94
N LYS A 19 12.90 2.94 -5.12
CA LYS A 19 13.49 3.20 -6.43
C LYS A 19 14.09 1.92 -7.01
N ILE A 20 13.76 1.65 -8.27
CA ILE A 20 14.33 0.57 -9.08
C ILE A 20 14.68 1.13 -10.48
N PRO A 21 15.50 0.44 -11.30
CA PRO A 21 15.85 0.92 -12.64
C PRO A 21 14.64 1.27 -13.52
N GLU A 22 13.55 0.50 -13.44
CA GLU A 22 12.32 0.71 -14.20
C GLU A 22 11.46 1.86 -13.63
N HIS A 23 11.67 2.21 -12.36
CA HIS A 23 10.98 3.27 -11.63
C HIS A 23 11.99 4.14 -10.86
N PRO A 24 12.78 4.98 -11.56
CA PRO A 24 13.86 5.76 -10.94
C PRO A 24 13.35 6.83 -9.96
N LYS A 25 12.07 7.18 -10.04
CA LYS A 25 11.38 8.09 -9.11
C LYS A 25 10.79 7.37 -7.88
N GLY A 26 10.85 6.05 -7.83
CA GLY A 26 10.27 5.23 -6.76
C GLY A 26 8.81 4.82 -7.01
N LEU A 27 8.45 3.64 -6.50
CA LEU A 27 7.05 3.26 -6.32
C LEU A 27 6.41 4.12 -5.21
N GLU A 28 5.10 4.36 -5.34
CA GLU A 28 4.34 5.19 -4.39
C GLU A 28 3.67 4.34 -3.32
N LEU A 29 3.70 4.81 -2.07
CA LEU A 29 2.86 4.32 -0.98
C LEU A 29 1.67 5.25 -0.77
N ASP A 30 0.46 4.71 -0.59
CA ASP A 30 -0.73 5.55 -0.46
C ASP A 30 -0.72 6.37 0.84
N ILE A 31 -0.46 5.70 1.96
CA ILE A 31 -0.51 6.32 3.30
C ILE A 31 0.67 5.81 4.16
N PRO A 32 1.87 6.39 4.01
CA PRO A 32 3.05 5.97 4.77
C PRO A 32 3.11 6.58 6.18
N TYR A 33 3.51 5.77 7.15
CA TYR A 33 3.75 6.14 8.55
C TYR A 33 5.13 5.64 9.00
N TYR A 34 6.20 6.21 8.43
CA TYR A 34 7.57 5.72 8.67
C TYR A 34 8.01 5.73 10.13
N LYS A 35 7.51 6.68 10.93
CA LYS A 35 7.75 6.72 12.39
C LYS A 35 7.29 5.43 13.09
N TYR A 36 6.27 4.78 12.53
CA TYR A 36 5.66 3.56 13.04
C TYR A 36 6.00 2.34 12.17
N GLU A 37 6.94 2.48 11.23
CA GLU A 37 7.45 1.38 10.40
C GLU A 37 6.37 0.66 9.59
N PHE A 38 5.31 1.36 9.16
CA PHE A 38 4.27 0.78 8.32
C PHE A 38 3.73 1.75 7.27
N ALA A 39 3.03 1.21 6.28
CA ALA A 39 2.22 1.97 5.34
C ALA A 39 0.90 1.24 5.05
N ILE A 40 -0.15 2.02 4.77
CA ILE A 40 -1.44 1.49 4.32
C ILE A 40 -1.54 1.66 2.81
N GLU A 41 -1.93 0.58 2.14
CA GLU A 41 -2.28 0.52 0.72
C GLU A 41 -3.79 0.31 0.58
N VAL A 42 -4.45 1.17 -0.20
CA VAL A 42 -5.89 1.10 -0.43
C VAL A 42 -6.14 0.27 -1.69
N GLN A 43 -6.74 -0.90 -1.50
CA GLN A 43 -6.93 -1.87 -2.56
C GLN A 43 -8.35 -1.79 -3.14
N GLU A 44 -8.43 -1.37 -4.39
CA GLU A 44 -9.66 -1.35 -5.17
C GLU A 44 -9.94 -2.67 -5.90
N LYS A 45 -11.16 -2.83 -6.41
CA LYS A 45 -11.63 -4.02 -7.15
C LYS A 45 -10.74 -4.42 -8.32
N GLN A 46 -10.05 -3.46 -8.93
CA GLN A 46 -9.12 -3.65 -10.04
C GLN A 46 -7.87 -4.45 -9.67
N HIS A 47 -7.51 -4.55 -8.39
CA HIS A 47 -6.35 -5.34 -7.94
C HIS A 47 -6.64 -6.84 -7.84
N GLU A 48 -7.91 -7.23 -7.65
CA GLU A 48 -8.28 -8.65 -7.55
C GLU A 48 -8.63 -9.27 -8.90
N LYS A 49 -9.20 -8.47 -9.82
CA LYS A 49 -9.75 -8.96 -11.07
C LYS A 49 -9.43 -8.04 -12.23
N TYR A 50 -9.13 -8.65 -13.37
CA TYR A 50 -9.09 -7.94 -14.63
C TYR A 50 -10.46 -7.32 -14.91
N ILE A 51 -10.46 -6.00 -15.05
CA ILE A 51 -11.60 -5.19 -15.50
C ILE A 51 -11.14 -4.43 -16.74
N GLU A 52 -11.77 -4.71 -17.89
CA GLU A 52 -11.38 -4.19 -19.20
C GLU A 52 -11.16 -2.68 -19.22
N PHE A 53 -12.07 -1.93 -18.59
CA PHE A 53 -11.99 -0.47 -18.46
C PHE A 53 -10.71 0.00 -17.77
N PHE A 54 -10.35 -0.59 -16.63
CA PHE A 54 -9.16 -0.20 -15.86
C PHE A 54 -7.85 -0.69 -16.48
N HIS A 55 -7.91 -1.79 -17.25
CA HIS A 55 -6.73 -2.40 -17.88
C HIS A 55 -6.60 -2.07 -19.37
N ARG A 56 -7.42 -1.13 -19.88
CA ARG A 56 -7.40 -0.65 -21.26
C ARG A 56 -7.52 -1.75 -22.30
N GLY A 57 -8.26 -2.81 -21.99
CA GLY A 57 -8.42 -3.96 -22.89
C GLY A 57 -7.21 -4.90 -22.97
N ASP A 58 -6.12 -4.66 -22.23
CA ASP A 58 -4.92 -5.51 -22.26
C ASP A 58 -4.68 -6.21 -20.91
N PRO A 59 -4.90 -7.53 -20.83
CA PRO A 59 -4.59 -8.35 -19.64
C PRO A 59 -3.15 -8.25 -19.15
N ASN A 60 -2.19 -7.89 -20.01
CA ASN A 60 -0.81 -7.69 -19.59
C ASN A 60 -0.66 -6.51 -18.62
N ASN A 61 -1.57 -5.53 -18.67
CA ASN A 61 -1.55 -4.43 -17.70
C ASN A 61 -1.91 -4.93 -16.28
N PHE A 62 -2.77 -5.94 -16.17
CA PHE A 62 -3.08 -6.57 -14.88
C PHE A 62 -1.87 -7.37 -14.36
N ILE A 63 -1.19 -8.12 -15.23
CA ILE A 63 0.02 -8.86 -14.84
C ILE A 63 1.12 -7.89 -14.38
N LYS A 64 1.36 -6.81 -15.13
CA LYS A 64 2.32 -5.77 -14.75
C LYS A 64 1.96 -5.10 -13.41
N GLN A 65 0.67 -4.87 -13.17
CA GLN A 65 0.19 -4.35 -11.89
C GLN A 65 0.52 -5.33 -10.74
N GLN A 66 0.21 -6.61 -10.89
CA GLN A 66 0.52 -7.63 -9.88
C GLN A 66 2.02 -7.76 -9.60
N VAL A 67 2.85 -7.74 -10.65
CA VAL A 67 4.32 -7.76 -10.51
C VAL A 67 4.81 -6.54 -9.72
N ARG A 68 4.26 -5.36 -10.01
CA ARG A 68 4.61 -4.13 -9.30
C ARG A 68 4.19 -4.15 -7.84
N ASP A 69 3.00 -4.68 -7.54
CA ASP A 69 2.49 -4.79 -6.17
C ASP A 69 3.31 -5.80 -5.35
N GLN A 70 3.70 -6.92 -5.97
CA GLN A 70 4.58 -7.90 -5.35
C GLN A 70 5.98 -7.31 -5.07
N LEU A 71 6.56 -6.59 -6.04
CA LEU A 71 7.84 -5.92 -5.86
C LEU A 71 7.78 -4.86 -4.75
N LYS A 72 6.71 -4.06 -4.70
CA LYS A 72 6.50 -3.09 -3.62
C LYS A 72 6.50 -3.78 -2.26
N LYS A 73 5.82 -4.93 -2.14
CA LYS A 73 5.78 -5.73 -0.92
C LYS A 73 7.15 -6.25 -0.51
N GLU A 74 7.97 -6.69 -1.46
CA GLU A 74 9.33 -7.15 -1.22
C GLU A 74 10.23 -6.01 -0.73
N LEU A 75 10.25 -4.88 -1.45
CA LEU A 75 11.05 -3.72 -1.09
C LEU A 75 10.66 -3.16 0.29
N CYS A 76 9.37 -3.11 0.61
CA CYS A 76 8.92 -2.71 1.96
C CYS A 76 9.40 -3.70 3.02
N LYS A 77 9.29 -5.01 2.79
CA LYS A 77 9.75 -6.04 3.73
C LYS A 77 11.25 -5.94 4.00
N GLU A 78 12.06 -5.75 2.95
CA GLU A 78 13.52 -5.59 3.07
C GLU A 78 13.91 -4.36 3.89
N ASN A 79 13.07 -3.33 3.88
CA ASN A 79 13.27 -2.08 4.60
C ASN A 79 12.47 -2.00 5.90
N TRP A 80 11.98 -3.13 6.41
CA TRP A 80 11.23 -3.22 7.67
C TRP A 80 9.97 -2.35 7.72
N ILE A 81 9.37 -2.08 6.56
CA ILE A 81 8.09 -1.39 6.45
C ILE A 81 6.98 -2.43 6.31
N ALA A 82 6.13 -2.52 7.33
CA ALA A 82 4.95 -3.34 7.31
C ALA A 82 3.89 -2.76 6.35
N LEU A 83 3.53 -3.49 5.29
CA LEU A 83 2.37 -3.12 4.46
C LEU A 83 1.08 -3.66 5.08
N ARG A 84 0.07 -2.78 5.15
CA ARG A 84 -1.29 -3.10 5.56
C ARG A 84 -2.26 -2.73 4.46
N TYR A 85 -3.21 -3.62 4.19
CA TYR A 85 -4.13 -3.46 3.06
C TYR A 85 -5.53 -3.15 3.57
N VAL A 86 -6.16 -2.13 3.00
CA VAL A 86 -7.56 -1.80 3.24
C VAL A 86 -8.32 -2.00 1.93
N TRP A 87 -9.14 -3.04 1.89
CA TRP A 87 -9.93 -3.39 0.71
C TRP A 87 -11.21 -2.55 0.64
N TYR A 88 -11.59 -2.12 -0.57
CA TYR A 88 -12.74 -1.24 -0.80
C TYR A 88 -14.09 -1.78 -0.28
N TYR A 89 -14.23 -3.10 -0.14
CA TYR A 89 -15.45 -3.75 0.34
C TYR A 89 -15.46 -3.99 1.86
N LYS A 90 -14.37 -3.71 2.56
CA LYS A 90 -14.31 -3.80 4.03
C LYS A 90 -14.55 -2.44 4.65
N ASP A 91 -15.18 -2.43 5.83
CA ASP A 91 -15.36 -1.20 6.60
C ASP A 91 -14.01 -0.71 7.14
N PRO A 92 -13.51 0.47 6.73
CA PRO A 92 -12.24 0.99 7.22
C PRO A 92 -12.26 1.32 8.72
N TYR A 93 -13.43 1.53 9.34
CA TYR A 93 -13.53 1.72 10.79
C TYR A 93 -13.32 0.43 11.59
N ILE A 94 -13.39 -0.74 10.94
CA ILE A 94 -13.10 -2.05 11.54
C ILE A 94 -11.66 -2.45 11.24
N VAL A 95 -11.28 -2.43 9.95
CA VAL A 95 -9.99 -2.97 9.49
C VAL A 95 -8.80 -2.15 9.95
N ILE A 96 -8.93 -0.82 10.01
CA ILE A 96 -7.81 0.04 10.42
C ILE A 96 -7.44 -0.19 11.90
N PRO A 97 -8.41 -0.21 12.84
CA PRO A 97 -8.11 -0.60 14.23
C PRO A 97 -7.50 -2.00 14.36
N GLU A 98 -8.00 -3.01 13.65
CA GLU A 98 -7.43 -4.37 13.65
C GLU A 98 -5.94 -4.34 13.27
N HIS A 99 -5.59 -3.63 12.18
CA HIS A 99 -4.19 -3.46 11.77
C HIS A 99 -3.34 -2.78 12.84
N PHE A 100 -3.88 -1.82 13.57
CA PHE A 100 -3.15 -1.12 14.64
C PHE A 100 -2.95 -2.00 15.87
N GLN A 101 -3.92 -2.84 16.22
CA GLN A 101 -3.77 -3.84 17.29
C GLN A 101 -2.71 -4.88 16.92
N GLU A 102 -2.73 -5.40 15.69
CA GLU A 102 -1.70 -6.34 15.20
C GLU A 102 -0.29 -5.73 15.19
N LEU A 103 -0.19 -4.41 14.99
CA LEU A 103 1.07 -3.66 15.04
C LEU A 103 1.45 -3.22 16.47
N GLY A 104 0.61 -3.48 17.48
CA GLY A 104 0.85 -3.04 18.85
C GLY A 104 0.83 -1.52 19.03
N LEU A 105 0.13 -0.80 18.15
CA LEU A 105 0.02 0.67 18.19
C LEU A 105 -1.10 1.16 19.11
N ILE A 106 -2.10 0.30 19.36
CA ILE A 106 -3.23 0.53 20.26
C ILE A 106 -3.57 -0.78 20.98
N ASP A 107 -4.20 -0.66 22.14
CA ASP A 107 -4.78 -1.78 22.91
C ASP A 107 -6.25 -2.02 22.51
#